data_AF-A0A838CNF8-F1
#
_entry.id   AF-A0A838CNF8-F1
#
_cell.length_a   1.000
_cell.length_b   1.000
_cell.length_c   1.000
_cell.angle_alpha   90.00
_cell.angle_beta   90.00
_cell.angle_gamma   90.00
#
_symmetry.space_group_name_H-M   'P 1'
#
loop_
_entity.id
_entity.type
_entity.pdbx_description
1 polymer ?
#
loop_
_entity_poly.entity_id
_entity_poly.type
_entity_poly.pdbx_seq_one_letter_code
_entity_poly.pdbx_strand_id
1 'polypeptide(L)' 'MLNNLSWNVFRQTGDIETYLLMKELESQDQQSQAQHASSSDVEKAKFEDLNL' A
#
# COMPACT_ATOMS: atom_id res chain seq x y z
N MET A 1 8.73 9.69 0.74
CA MET A 1 8.66 11.18 0.72
C MET A 1 7.33 11.73 0.15
N LEU A 2 6.41 10.89 -0.36
CA LEU A 2 5.13 11.33 -0.95
C LEU A 2 3.97 11.47 0.05
N ASN A 3 4.14 11.01 1.29
CA ASN A 3 3.03 10.79 2.24
C ASN A 3 2.20 12.06 2.58
N ASN A 4 2.68 13.25 2.25
CA ASN A 4 2.02 14.53 2.54
C ASN A 4 1.62 15.32 1.29
N LEU A 5 1.85 14.83 0.06
CA LEU A 5 1.58 15.60 -1.16
C LEU A 5 0.08 15.88 -1.34
N SER A 6 -0.75 14.84 -1.28
CA SER A 6 -2.22 14.96 -1.32
C SER A 6 -2.75 15.93 -0.26
N TRP A 7 -2.24 15.84 0.97
CA TRP A 7 -2.62 16.74 2.07
C TRP A 7 -2.22 18.20 1.79
N ASN A 8 -1.03 18.44 1.26
CA ASN A 8 -0.57 19.79 0.92
C ASN A 8 -1.42 20.42 -0.18
N VAL A 9 -1.81 19.65 -1.22
CA VAL A 9 -2.69 20.13 -2.29
C VAL A 9 -4.05 20.52 -1.70
N PHE A 10 -4.66 19.67 -0.89
CA PHE A 10 -5.93 19.99 -0.23
C PHE A 10 -5.85 21.25 0.62
N ARG A 11 -4.78 21.41 1.41
CA ARG A 11 -4.58 22.61 2.24
C ARG A 11 -4.44 23.89 1.44
N GLN A 12 -3.97 23.80 0.19
CA GLN A 12 -3.79 24.94 -0.69
C GLN A 12 -5.05 25.28 -1.49
N THR A 13 -5.77 24.27 -1.98
CA THR A 13 -6.90 24.46 -2.92
C THR A 13 -8.27 24.32 -2.28
N GLY A 14 -8.36 23.60 -1.16
CA GLY A 14 -9.64 23.20 -0.54
C GLY A 14 -10.43 22.19 -1.37
N ASP A 15 -9.86 21.66 -2.45
CA ASP A 15 -10.53 20.75 -3.36
C ASP A 15 -10.51 19.32 -2.82
N ILE A 16 -11.66 18.90 -2.30
CA ILE A 16 -11.87 17.58 -1.71
C ILE A 16 -11.86 16.46 -2.77
N GLU A 17 -12.30 16.73 -3.99
CA GLU A 17 -12.37 15.73 -5.06
C GLU A 17 -10.95 15.36 -5.50
N THR A 18 -10.12 16.37 -5.72
CA THR A 18 -8.70 16.19 -6.04
C THR A 18 -7.95 15.46 -4.90
N TYR A 19 -8.24 15.79 -3.64
CA TYR A 19 -7.64 15.11 -2.49
C TYR A 19 -7.94 13.60 -2.47
N LEU A 20 -9.20 13.23 -2.66
CA LEU A 20 -9.64 11.83 -2.64
C LEU A 20 -9.03 11.03 -3.79
N LEU A 21 -8.99 11.61 -4.99
CA LEU A 21 -8.36 11.00 -6.16
C LEU A 21 -6.88 10.71 -5.91
N MET A 22 -6.13 11.69 -5.38
CA MET A 22 -4.72 11.51 -5.05
C MET A 22 -4.51 10.45 -3.96
N LYS A 23 -5.41 10.37 -2.98
CA LYS A 23 -5.37 9.35 -1.93
C LYS A 23 -5.63 7.94 -2.45
N GLU A 24 -6.51 7.78 -3.43
CA GLU A 24 -6.76 6.51 -4.10
C GLU A 24 -5.55 6.05 -4.91
N LEU A 25 -4.84 6.95 -5.58
CA LEU A 25 -3.60 6.61 -6.29
C LEU A 25 -2.49 6.19 -5.31
N GLU A 26 -2.33 6.92 -4.20
CA GLU A 26 -1.37 6.59 -3.14
C GLU A 26 -1.62 5.22 -2.49
N SER A 27 -2.86 4.74 -2.45
CA SER A 27 -3.20 3.45 -1.84
C SER A 27 -2.91 2.27 -2.78
N GLN A 28 -3.03 2.45 -4.09
CA GLN A 28 -2.71 1.43 -5.10
C GLN A 28 -1.23 1.04 -5.06
N ASP A 29 -0.33 2.03 -4.95
CA ASP A 29 1.12 1.78 -4.85
C ASP A 29 1.49 0.99 -3.58
N GLN A 30 0.79 1.23 -2.47
CA GLN A 30 1.02 0.53 -1.20
C GLN A 30 0.55 -0.93 -1.26
N GLN A 31 -0.54 -1.21 -1.96
CA GLN A 31 -1.05 -2.57 -2.13
C GLN A 31 -0.08 -3.43 -2.94
N SER A 32 0.59 -2.85 -3.95
CA SER A 32 1.64 -3.55 -4.71
C SER A 32 2.88 -3.87 -3.87
N GLN A 33 3.26 -3.01 -2.91
CA GLN A 33 4.35 -3.32 -1.97
C GLN A 33 3.96 -4.36 -0.92
N ALA A 34 2.71 -4.33 -0.42
CA ALA A 34 2.23 -5.30 0.57
C ALA A 34 2.19 -6.74 0.02
N GLN A 35 1.91 -6.92 -1.27
CA GLN A 35 1.91 -8.24 -1.92
C GLN A 35 3.31 -8.84 -2.11
N HIS A 36 4.36 -8.02 -2.22
CA HIS A 36 5.74 -8.50 -2.29
C HIS A 36 6.32 -8.86 -0.91
N ALA A 37 5.82 -8.25 0.17
CA ALA A 37 6.26 -8.57 1.53
C ALA A 37 5.62 -9.85 2.10
N SER A 38 4.46 -10.28 1.58
CA SER A 38 3.76 -11.49 2.09
C SER A 38 4.17 -12.79 1.41
N SER A 39 5.08 -12.77 0.43
CA SER A 39 5.46 -13.99 -0.32
C SER A 39 6.67 -14.73 0.26
N SER A 40 7.29 -14.25 1.33
CA SER A 40 8.49 -14.88 1.93
C SER A 40 8.23 -15.71 3.19
N ASP A 41 7.00 -15.70 3.76
CA ASP A 41 6.71 -16.42 5.01
C ASP A 41 5.79 -17.64 4.87
N VAL A 42 5.13 -17.83 3.71
CA VAL A 42 4.16 -18.93 3.52
C VAL A 42 4.74 -20.22 2.94
N GLU A 43 5.95 -20.22 2.37
CA GLU A 43 6.55 -21.45 1.82
C GLU A 43 7.28 -22.31 2.88
N LYS A 44 7.63 -21.75 4.04
CA LYS A 44 8.35 -22.51 5.08
C LYS A 44 7.46 -23.45 5.88
N ALA A 45 6.15 -23.18 5.95
CA ALA A 45 5.21 -23.97 6.74
C ALA A 45 4.72 -25.26 6.03
N LYS A 46 4.91 -25.40 4.71
CA LYS A 46 4.39 -26.57 3.98
C LYS A 46 5.37 -27.74 3.88
N PHE A 47 6.66 -27.52 4.13
CA PHE A 47 7.69 -28.56 4.02
C PHE A 47 7.87 -29.39 5.30
N GLU A 48 7.43 -28.92 6.46
CA GLU A 48 7.63 -29.63 7.74
C GLU A 48 6.52 -30.66 8.04
N ASP A 49 5.31 -30.48 7.51
CA ASP A 49 4.17 -31.40 7.71
C ASP A 49 4.19 -32.65 6.81
N LEU A 50 5.10 -32.73 5.84
CA LEU A 50 5.25 -33.90 4.94
C LEU A 50 6.35 -34.87 5.35
N ASN A 51 6.98 -34.66 6.51
CA ASN A 51 8.10 -35.48 6.99
C ASN A 51 7.87 -36.09 8.39
N LEU A 52 6.61 -36.20 8.83
CA LEU A 52 6.21 -36.99 9.99
C LEU A 52 5.40 -38.24 9.58
#